data_AF-A0A5S5C794-F1
#
_entry.id   AF-A0A5S5C794-F1
#
_cell.length_a   1.000
_cell.length_b   1.000
_cell.length_c   1.000
_cell.angle_alpha   90.00
_cell.angle_beta   90.00
_cell.angle_gamma   90.00
#
_symmetry.space_group_name_H-M   'P 1'
#
loop_
_entity.id
_entity.type
_entity.pdbx_description
1 polymer ?
#
loop_
_entity_poly.entity_id
_entity_poly.type
_entity_poly.pdbx_seq_one_letter_code
_entity_poly.pdbx_strand_id
1 'polypeptide(L)'
;MPFIYYIMKTLFACLVFLLYSVVALWAYYNCNWCYTTNQETSETVYFDKATDSFIPPTGKFSNKLIVLNHASDTILTYPAGIKIIPHTDSIVLPLAFNTVVKDLKAYLKKNPATTIQIASNSAAAESTKDSILKNKRGMRLKKYFVENQINDKRIFITTNPLNQNQLLDIRLVKMDTARLKVYENSIRTKILYSKFRAHNFKPDTALIAYTKELLIYLKKYSTKSITVIGHTDAAGNNEDNVWFGKQRAKNVRNYLISQGVPEEKIIIQSKGETNPIVPNDTEANRAKNRRIEIIIN
;
A
#
# COMPACT_ATOMS: atom_id res chain seq x y z
N MET A 1 -66.30 -12.84 16.67
CA MET A 1 -65.88 -11.61 15.97
C MET A 1 -64.40 -11.17 16.17
N PRO A 2 -63.64 -11.50 17.25
CA PRO A 2 -62.29 -10.94 17.41
C PRO A 2 -61.20 -11.60 16.54
N PHE A 3 -61.43 -12.84 16.08
CA PHE A 3 -60.47 -13.60 15.27
C PHE A 3 -60.29 -13.01 13.85
N ILE A 4 -61.40 -12.60 13.21
CA ILE A 4 -61.40 -12.00 11.87
C ILE A 4 -60.66 -10.65 11.90
N TYR A 5 -60.85 -9.85 12.96
CA TYR A 5 -60.17 -8.57 13.12
C TYR A 5 -58.65 -8.71 13.24
N TYR A 6 -58.17 -9.73 13.95
CA TYR A 6 -56.73 -9.97 14.12
C TYR A 6 -56.08 -10.45 12.82
N ILE A 7 -56.78 -11.32 12.07
CA ILE A 7 -56.35 -11.76 10.73
C ILE A 7 -56.28 -10.56 9.79
N MET A 8 -57.29 -9.69 9.76
CA MET A 8 -57.28 -8.50 8.90
C MET A 8 -56.12 -7.55 9.23
N LYS A 9 -55.76 -7.35 10.51
CA LYS A 9 -54.61 -6.53 10.90
C LYS A 9 -53.27 -7.13 10.47
N THR A 10 -53.10 -8.44 10.61
CA THR A 10 -51.86 -9.12 10.20
C THR A 10 -51.73 -9.12 8.68
N LEU A 11 -52.82 -9.31 7.95
CA LEU A 11 -52.85 -9.25 6.49
C LEU A 11 -52.51 -7.83 5.99
N PHE A 12 -53.03 -6.80 6.66
CA PHE A 12 -52.70 -5.40 6.36
C PHE A 12 -51.22 -5.08 6.63
N ALA A 13 -50.67 -5.53 7.77
CA ALA A 13 -49.25 -5.33 8.07
C ALA A 13 -48.34 -6.06 7.05
N CYS A 14 -48.73 -7.25 6.60
CA CYS A 14 -48.00 -8.00 5.59
C CYS A 14 -48.05 -7.29 4.22
N LEU A 15 -49.21 -6.73 3.84
CA LEU A 15 -49.35 -5.93 2.63
C LEU A 15 -48.50 -4.65 2.66
N VAL A 16 -48.44 -3.96 3.80
CA VAL A 16 -47.57 -2.79 3.98
C VAL A 16 -46.09 -3.18 3.84
N PHE A 17 -45.66 -4.30 4.44
CA PHE A 17 -44.29 -4.78 4.30
C PHE A 17 -43.94 -5.16 2.85
N LEU A 18 -44.86 -5.83 2.14
CA LEU A 18 -44.69 -6.16 0.73
C LEU A 18 -44.61 -4.89 -0.15
N LEU A 19 -45.40 -3.87 0.16
CA LEU A 19 -45.34 -2.58 -0.53
C LEU A 19 -43.96 -1.92 -0.35
N TYR A 20 -43.46 -1.84 0.89
CA TYR A 20 -42.15 -1.24 1.18
C TYR A 20 -40.99 -2.02 0.55
N SER A 21 -41.07 -3.34 0.51
CA SER A 21 -40.04 -4.17 -0.12
C SER A 21 -40.04 -4.02 -1.64
N VAL A 22 -41.20 -3.90 -2.29
CA VAL A 22 -41.28 -3.59 -3.73
C VAL A 22 -40.72 -2.20 -4.04
N VAL A 23 -41.02 -1.19 -3.22
CA VAL A 23 -40.46 0.16 -3.38
C VAL A 23 -38.93 0.15 -3.18
N ALA A 24 -38.42 -0.60 -2.20
CA ALA A 24 -36.98 -0.74 -1.99
C ALA A 24 -36.29 -1.47 -3.15
N LEU A 25 -36.90 -2.52 -3.69
CA LEU A 25 -36.42 -3.22 -4.89
C LEU A 25 -36.45 -2.32 -6.13
N TRP A 26 -37.53 -1.56 -6.33
CA TRP A 26 -37.63 -0.60 -7.43
C TRP A 26 -36.59 0.50 -7.31
N ALA A 27 -36.34 1.04 -6.11
CA ALA A 27 -35.28 2.01 -5.85
C ALA A 27 -33.88 1.40 -6.07
N TYR A 28 -33.67 0.13 -5.72
CA TYR A 28 -32.42 -0.58 -5.99
C TYR A 28 -32.16 -0.75 -7.49
N TYR A 29 -33.17 -1.20 -8.26
CA TYR A 29 -33.02 -1.47 -9.69
C TYR A 29 -33.08 -0.23 -10.59
N ASN A 30 -33.80 0.82 -10.20
CA ASN A 30 -33.91 2.08 -10.97
C ASN A 30 -33.02 3.20 -10.45
N CYS A 31 -32.09 2.89 -9.54
CA CYS A 31 -31.12 3.87 -9.07
C CYS A 31 -30.11 4.22 -10.17
N ASN A 32 -30.34 5.35 -10.83
CA ASN A 32 -29.39 5.98 -11.76
C ASN A 32 -28.14 6.57 -11.04
N TRP A 33 -28.12 6.58 -9.69
CA TRP A 33 -26.95 6.96 -8.88
C TRP A 33 -26.12 5.76 -8.36
N CYS A 34 -26.62 4.52 -8.53
CA CYS A 34 -25.92 3.31 -8.09
C CYS A 34 -24.99 2.74 -9.17
N TYR A 35 -25.15 3.18 -10.42
CA TYR A 35 -24.10 3.06 -11.42
C TYR A 35 -23.08 4.16 -11.17
N THR A 36 -22.09 3.85 -10.32
CA THR A 36 -20.74 4.26 -10.72
C THR A 36 -20.43 3.39 -11.93
N THR A 37 -20.85 3.85 -13.11
CA THR A 37 -20.13 3.49 -14.31
C THR A 37 -18.68 3.85 -14.00
N ASN A 38 -17.83 2.83 -13.91
CA ASN A 38 -16.45 2.97 -14.30
C ASN A 38 -16.48 3.39 -15.78
N GLN A 39 -16.85 4.64 -16.05
CA GLN A 39 -16.22 5.31 -17.17
C GLN A 39 -14.76 5.36 -16.76
N GLU A 40 -13.93 4.70 -17.57
CA GLU A 40 -12.51 4.99 -17.67
C GLU A 40 -12.38 6.47 -18.06
N THR A 41 -12.63 7.36 -17.10
CA THR A 41 -12.15 8.72 -17.21
C THR A 41 -10.66 8.62 -16.98
N SER A 42 -9.96 9.17 -17.97
CA SER A 42 -8.53 9.34 -18.04
C SER A 42 -8.02 10.18 -16.87
N GLU A 43 -7.97 9.61 -15.66
CA GLU A 43 -7.53 10.32 -14.46
C GLU A 43 -6.01 10.51 -14.48
N THR A 44 -5.58 11.70 -14.89
CA THR A 44 -4.33 12.28 -14.40
C THR A 44 -4.40 12.32 -12.88
N VAL A 45 -3.50 11.57 -12.21
CA VAL A 45 -3.38 11.60 -10.75
C VAL A 45 -2.81 12.96 -10.35
N TYR A 46 -3.70 13.87 -9.95
CA TYR A 46 -3.34 15.15 -9.33
C TYR A 46 -3.12 14.93 -7.84
N PHE A 47 -1.97 15.39 -7.32
CA PHE A 47 -1.65 15.22 -5.91
C PHE A 47 -2.14 16.36 -5.00
N ASP A 48 -2.83 17.38 -5.51
CA ASP A 48 -3.48 18.42 -4.69
C ASP A 48 -4.88 18.78 -5.24
N LYS A 49 -5.85 18.95 -4.34
CA LYS A 49 -7.15 19.58 -4.65
C LYS A 49 -6.94 21.10 -4.81
N ALA A 50 -7.64 21.67 -5.80
CA ALA A 50 -7.47 22.99 -6.38
C ALA A 50 -7.55 24.19 -5.43
N THR A 51 -6.83 25.27 -5.78
CA THR A 51 -7.39 26.63 -5.98
C THR A 51 -6.51 27.44 -6.95
N ASP A 52 -7.20 28.01 -7.95
CA ASP A 52 -6.93 29.18 -8.80
C ASP A 52 -5.68 29.35 -9.68
N SER A 53 -5.98 29.72 -10.93
CA SER A 53 -5.13 30.19 -12.04
C SER A 53 -4.12 29.18 -12.61
N PHE A 54 -4.58 28.45 -13.63
CA PHE A 54 -3.72 27.68 -14.52
C PHE A 54 -2.90 28.64 -15.40
N ILE A 55 -1.64 28.90 -15.00
CA ILE A 55 -0.62 29.45 -15.89
C ILE A 55 0.16 28.26 -16.45
N PRO A 56 0.05 27.94 -17.76
CA PRO A 56 0.81 26.83 -18.34
C PRO A 56 2.31 27.18 -18.27
N PRO A 57 3.14 26.28 -17.71
CA PRO A 57 4.55 26.58 -17.55
C PRO A 57 5.30 26.55 -18.89
N THR A 58 6.03 27.63 -19.17
CA THR A 58 7.08 27.72 -20.18
C THR A 58 8.35 27.01 -19.68
N GLY A 59 8.27 25.69 -19.52
CA GLY A 59 9.42 24.82 -19.25
C GLY A 59 9.45 23.70 -20.27
N LYS A 60 10.58 23.51 -20.98
CA LYS A 60 10.75 22.34 -21.86
C LYS A 60 10.89 21.08 -21.01
N PHE A 61 9.78 20.40 -20.79
CA PHE A 61 9.75 19.08 -20.16
C PHE A 61 10.38 18.06 -21.10
N SER A 62 11.08 17.06 -20.54
CA SER A 62 11.43 15.88 -21.33
C SER A 62 10.13 15.21 -21.76
N ASN A 63 9.89 15.13 -23.07
CA ASN A 63 8.73 14.42 -23.60
C ASN A 63 8.77 12.93 -23.23
N LYS A 64 9.92 12.37 -22.83
CA LYS A 64 10.08 10.96 -22.49
C LYS A 64 10.50 10.75 -21.04
N LEU A 65 10.05 9.66 -20.43
CA LEU A 65 10.61 9.16 -19.18
C LEU A 65 11.63 8.08 -19.50
N ILE A 66 12.83 8.21 -18.94
CA ILE A 66 13.90 7.24 -19.11
C ILE A 66 14.29 6.72 -17.73
N VAL A 67 14.35 5.39 -17.59
CA VAL A 67 14.88 4.73 -16.40
C VAL A 67 16.30 4.27 -16.72
N LEU A 68 17.26 4.77 -15.95
CA LEU A 68 18.69 4.52 -16.17
C LEU A 68 19.24 3.47 -15.21
N ASN A 69 20.31 2.79 -15.59
CA ASN A 69 21.14 2.01 -14.66
C ASN A 69 22.16 2.92 -13.92
N HIS A 70 23.04 2.34 -13.12
CA HIS A 70 24.12 3.09 -12.44
C HIS A 70 25.18 3.66 -13.41
N ALA A 71 25.38 3.03 -14.57
CA ALA A 71 26.27 3.52 -15.63
C ALA A 71 25.63 4.61 -16.51
N SER A 72 24.39 5.02 -16.20
CA SER A 72 23.56 5.92 -17.02
C SER A 72 23.12 5.35 -18.37
N ASP A 73 23.16 4.02 -18.55
CA ASP A 73 22.56 3.36 -19.70
C ASP A 73 21.03 3.32 -19.55
N THR A 74 20.34 3.43 -20.68
CA THR A 74 18.88 3.35 -20.72
C THR A 74 18.40 1.91 -20.53
N ILE A 75 17.61 1.67 -19.48
CA ILE A 75 16.95 0.38 -19.23
C ILE A 75 15.53 0.39 -19.80
N LEU A 76 14.75 1.43 -19.49
CA LEU A 76 13.34 1.55 -19.90
C LEU A 76 13.09 2.95 -20.45
N THR A 77 12.28 3.07 -21.50
CA THR A 77 11.90 4.34 -22.11
C THR A 77 10.40 4.39 -22.30
N TYR A 78 9.79 5.51 -21.93
CA TYR A 78 8.36 5.75 -22.07
C TYR A 78 8.10 7.04 -22.84
N PRO A 79 7.04 7.09 -23.64
CA PRO A 79 6.75 8.20 -24.54
C PRO A 79 6.28 9.48 -23.85
N ALA A 80 5.99 9.43 -22.54
CA ALA A 80 5.55 10.58 -21.74
C ALA A 80 6.38 10.70 -20.46
N GLY A 81 6.93 11.89 -20.20
CA GLY A 81 7.67 12.24 -18.99
C GLY A 81 6.77 12.61 -17.80
N ILE A 82 7.36 12.74 -16.62
CA ILE A 82 6.70 13.32 -15.44
C ILE A 82 6.72 14.85 -15.60
N LYS A 83 5.54 15.47 -15.51
CA LYS A 83 5.42 16.93 -15.55
C LYS A 83 5.52 17.49 -14.13
N ILE A 84 6.15 18.64 -13.99
CA ILE A 84 6.29 19.35 -12.72
C ILE A 84 5.56 20.68 -12.85
N ILE A 85 4.83 21.06 -11.81
CA ILE A 85 4.20 22.37 -11.73
C ILE A 85 5.19 23.33 -11.04
N PRO A 86 5.71 24.36 -11.74
CA PRO A 86 6.71 25.27 -11.17
C PRO A 86 6.25 25.95 -9.89
N HIS A 87 7.19 26.26 -9.00
CA HIS A 87 6.93 26.91 -7.69
C HIS A 87 6.00 26.14 -6.75
N THR A 88 5.59 24.92 -7.10
CA THR A 88 4.81 24.02 -6.25
C THR A 88 5.57 22.72 -6.02
N ASP A 89 5.17 21.92 -5.03
CA ASP A 89 5.68 20.56 -4.88
C ASP A 89 4.91 19.52 -5.72
N SER A 90 3.97 19.97 -6.56
CA SER A 90 3.11 19.10 -7.34
C SER A 90 3.80 18.50 -8.56
N ILE A 91 3.50 17.23 -8.81
CA ILE A 91 3.92 16.45 -9.98
C ILE A 91 2.68 15.92 -10.68
N VAL A 92 2.72 15.83 -12.00
CA VAL A 92 1.67 15.21 -12.82
C VAL A 92 2.28 14.00 -13.52
N LEU A 93 1.75 12.83 -13.18
CA LEU A 93 2.15 11.56 -13.77
C LEU A 93 1.34 11.31 -15.06
N PRO A 94 1.97 10.78 -16.12
CA PRO A 94 1.24 10.41 -17.33
C PRO A 94 0.26 9.27 -17.07
N LEU A 95 -0.79 9.13 -17.87
CA LEU A 95 -1.79 8.06 -17.69
C LEU A 95 -1.16 6.66 -17.69
N ALA A 96 -0.20 6.43 -18.59
CA ALA A 96 0.50 5.16 -18.71
C ALA A 96 1.54 4.91 -17.60
N PHE A 97 1.59 5.74 -16.55
CA PHE A 97 2.60 5.60 -15.49
C PHE A 97 2.42 4.33 -14.65
N ASN A 98 1.23 3.73 -14.65
CA ASN A 98 1.00 2.39 -14.12
C ASN A 98 1.89 1.32 -14.78
N THR A 99 2.20 1.48 -16.07
CA THR A 99 3.09 0.58 -16.84
C THR A 99 4.52 0.72 -16.34
N VAL A 100 4.97 1.95 -16.05
CA VAL A 100 6.26 2.21 -15.42
C VAL A 100 6.40 1.44 -14.11
N VAL A 101 5.38 1.50 -13.25
CA VAL A 101 5.38 0.78 -11.97
C VAL A 101 5.41 -0.74 -12.17
N LYS A 102 4.65 -1.25 -13.13
CA LYS A 102 4.62 -2.68 -13.48
C LYS A 102 6.01 -3.17 -13.89
N ASP A 103 6.67 -2.44 -14.78
CA ASP A 103 7.97 -2.82 -15.33
C ASP A 103 9.09 -2.69 -14.28
N LEU A 104 9.03 -1.65 -13.43
CA LEU A 104 9.92 -1.50 -12.28
C LEU A 104 9.79 -2.69 -11.31
N LYS A 105 8.57 -3.12 -10.98
CA LYS A 105 8.36 -4.31 -10.13
C LYS A 105 8.94 -5.57 -10.76
N ALA A 106 8.71 -5.77 -12.06
CA ALA A 106 9.25 -6.91 -12.78
C ALA A 106 10.78 -6.92 -12.76
N TYR A 107 11.41 -5.74 -12.94
CA TYR A 107 12.85 -5.57 -12.85
C TYR A 107 13.38 -5.86 -11.44
N LEU A 108 12.77 -5.29 -10.40
CA LEU A 108 13.17 -5.46 -9.00
C LEU A 108 13.02 -6.92 -8.51
N LYS A 109 12.06 -7.66 -9.07
CA LYS A 109 11.90 -9.10 -8.82
C LYS A 109 13.04 -9.93 -9.41
N LYS A 110 13.51 -9.58 -10.61
CA LYS A 110 14.67 -10.23 -11.24
C LYS A 110 15.99 -9.82 -10.59
N ASN A 111 16.04 -8.60 -10.05
CA ASN A 111 17.25 -8.00 -9.47
C ASN A 111 17.01 -7.58 -8.00
N PRO A 112 17.02 -8.52 -7.04
CA PRO A 112 16.66 -8.25 -5.64
C PRO A 112 17.61 -7.26 -4.94
N ALA A 113 18.87 -7.19 -5.36
CA ALA A 113 19.86 -6.25 -4.81
C ALA A 113 19.86 -4.88 -5.51
N THR A 114 18.80 -4.54 -6.26
CA THR A 114 18.62 -3.22 -6.89
C THR A 114 17.64 -2.37 -6.10
N THR A 115 17.92 -1.08 -6.01
CA THR A 115 17.04 -0.06 -5.45
C THR A 115 16.71 0.99 -6.51
N ILE A 116 15.53 1.59 -6.37
CA ILE A 116 15.12 2.78 -7.10
C ILE A 116 15.72 3.99 -6.41
N GLN A 117 16.43 4.79 -7.18
CA GLN A 117 16.89 6.12 -6.80
C GLN A 117 16.02 7.14 -7.52
N ILE A 118 15.36 8.00 -6.75
CA ILE A 118 14.67 9.17 -7.27
C ILE A 118 15.62 10.35 -7.12
N ALA A 119 16.17 10.85 -8.22
CA ALA A 119 16.96 12.07 -8.20
C ALA A 119 16.04 13.26 -8.44
N SER A 120 15.94 14.17 -7.47
CA SER A 120 15.10 15.36 -7.58
C SER A 120 15.97 16.62 -7.53
N ASN A 121 15.85 17.47 -8.56
CA ASN A 121 16.44 18.80 -8.61
C ASN A 121 15.38 19.90 -8.52
N SER A 122 15.82 21.16 -8.48
CA SER A 122 14.95 22.32 -8.75
C SER A 122 15.25 22.86 -10.14
N ALA A 123 14.26 23.53 -10.72
CA ALA A 123 14.49 24.25 -11.96
C ALA A 123 15.50 25.37 -11.72
N ALA A 124 16.31 25.71 -12.72
CA ALA A 124 17.27 26.82 -12.63
C ALA A 124 16.59 28.16 -12.27
N ALA A 125 15.27 28.27 -12.46
CA ALA A 125 14.44 29.43 -12.13
C ALA A 125 13.88 29.44 -10.68
N GLU A 126 14.23 28.47 -9.84
CA GLU A 126 13.68 28.29 -8.49
C GLU A 126 14.72 28.70 -7.41
N SER A 127 14.30 29.55 -6.46
CA SER A 127 15.07 30.17 -5.37
C SER A 127 15.54 29.19 -4.28
N THR A 128 16.32 29.66 -3.30
CA THR A 128 16.79 28.83 -2.17
C THR A 128 15.68 28.26 -1.28
N LYS A 129 14.51 28.92 -1.18
CA LYS A 129 13.31 28.37 -0.52
C LYS A 129 12.74 27.15 -1.26
N ASP A 130 13.01 27.04 -2.56
CA ASP A 130 12.54 25.95 -3.42
C ASP A 130 13.38 24.66 -3.28
N SER A 131 14.48 24.70 -2.51
CA SER A 131 15.22 23.50 -2.10
C SER A 131 14.34 22.51 -1.32
N ILE A 132 13.39 23.02 -0.52
CA ILE A 132 12.40 22.21 0.19
C ILE A 132 11.42 21.56 -0.81
N LEU A 133 11.05 22.25 -1.88
CA LEU A 133 10.12 21.74 -2.90
C LEU A 133 10.71 20.54 -3.66
N LYS A 134 12.03 20.49 -3.89
CA LYS A 134 12.71 19.35 -4.53
C LYS A 134 12.44 18.05 -3.75
N ASN A 135 12.72 18.08 -2.45
CA ASN A 135 12.52 16.91 -1.60
C ASN A 135 11.04 16.50 -1.56
N LYS A 136 10.12 17.47 -1.55
CA LYS A 136 8.68 17.19 -1.56
C LYS A 136 8.22 16.50 -2.85
N ARG A 137 8.67 16.94 -4.04
CA ARG A 137 8.35 16.29 -5.33
C ARG A 137 8.84 14.84 -5.38
N GLY A 138 10.11 14.63 -4.99
CA GLY A 138 10.67 13.28 -4.85
C GLY A 138 9.90 12.41 -3.85
N MET A 139 9.46 13.01 -2.73
CA MET A 139 8.62 12.33 -1.74
C MET A 139 7.23 11.97 -2.26
N ARG A 140 6.60 12.85 -3.06
CA ARG A 140 5.31 12.55 -3.71
C ARG A 140 5.44 11.38 -4.69
N LEU A 141 6.50 11.36 -5.51
CA LEU A 141 6.77 10.22 -6.39
C LEU A 141 7.06 8.93 -5.60
N LYS A 142 7.87 9.01 -4.55
CA LYS A 142 8.12 7.86 -3.65
C LYS A 142 6.81 7.34 -3.05
N LYS A 143 5.95 8.23 -2.57
CA LYS A 143 4.64 7.89 -2.00
C LYS A 143 3.80 7.13 -3.02
N TYR A 144 3.73 7.62 -4.26
CA TYR A 144 3.01 6.93 -5.34
C TYR A 144 3.53 5.51 -5.58
N PHE A 145 4.85 5.31 -5.62
CA PHE A 145 5.42 3.96 -5.76
C PHE A 145 5.07 3.04 -4.59
N VAL A 146 5.10 3.56 -3.36
CA VAL A 146 4.74 2.80 -2.15
C VAL A 146 3.25 2.43 -2.14
N GLU A 147 2.37 3.35 -2.47
CA GLU A 147 0.93 3.11 -2.62
C GLU A 147 0.65 2.05 -3.68
N ASN A 148 1.46 2.06 -4.73
CA ASN A 148 1.46 1.02 -5.75
C ASN A 148 2.36 -0.17 -5.38
N GLN A 149 2.51 -0.54 -4.10
CA GLN A 149 3.12 -1.79 -3.64
C GLN A 149 4.60 -1.99 -4.01
N ILE A 150 5.38 -0.93 -4.18
CA ILE A 150 6.85 -1.03 -4.15
C ILE A 150 7.31 -0.82 -2.70
N ASN A 151 8.17 -1.70 -2.20
CA ASN A 151 8.69 -1.59 -0.83
C ASN A 151 9.47 -0.26 -0.66
N ASP A 152 9.18 0.48 0.41
CA ASP A 152 9.74 1.80 0.68
C ASP A 152 11.27 1.77 0.90
N LYS A 153 11.82 0.64 1.35
CA LYS A 153 13.27 0.40 1.52
C LYS A 153 13.97 0.14 0.19
N ARG A 154 13.22 -0.13 -0.89
CA ARG A 154 13.72 -0.19 -2.28
C ARG A 154 13.74 1.18 -2.94
N ILE A 155 13.41 2.27 -2.24
CA ILE A 155 13.32 3.60 -2.81
C ILE A 155 14.05 4.61 -1.92
N PHE A 156 15.02 5.32 -2.48
CA PHE A 156 15.62 6.46 -1.82
C PHE A 156 15.63 7.69 -2.74
N ILE A 157 15.65 8.86 -2.12
CA ILE A 157 15.65 10.15 -2.81
C ILE A 157 17.07 10.73 -2.68
N THR A 158 17.58 11.31 -3.76
CA THR A 158 18.82 12.10 -3.77
C THR A 158 18.54 13.49 -4.33
N THR A 159 19.28 14.49 -3.87
CA THR A 159 19.10 15.90 -4.24
C THR A 159 20.01 16.39 -5.36
N ASN A 160 20.78 15.50 -6.00
CA ASN A 160 21.72 15.88 -7.07
C ASN A 160 21.64 14.89 -8.26
N PRO A 161 20.83 15.16 -9.30
CA PRO A 161 20.86 14.37 -10.51
C PRO A 161 22.15 14.64 -11.29
N LEU A 162 22.71 13.59 -11.90
CA LEU A 162 23.88 13.72 -12.80
C LEU A 162 23.60 14.64 -14.01
N ASN A 163 22.34 14.90 -14.35
CA ASN A 163 21.95 15.79 -15.44
C ASN A 163 21.22 17.01 -14.87
N GLN A 164 21.84 18.19 -14.98
CA GLN A 164 21.29 19.45 -14.45
C GLN A 164 19.99 19.88 -15.13
N ASN A 165 19.71 19.36 -16.34
CA ASN A 165 18.50 19.68 -17.10
C ASN A 165 17.29 18.81 -16.74
N GLN A 166 17.46 17.80 -15.88
CA GLN A 166 16.37 16.94 -15.42
C GLN A 166 16.01 17.23 -13.96
N LEU A 167 14.73 17.53 -13.74
CA LEU A 167 14.21 17.93 -12.44
C LEU A 167 13.78 16.74 -11.57
N LEU A 168 13.39 15.63 -12.20
CA LEU A 168 12.99 14.41 -11.51
C LEU A 168 13.31 13.19 -12.37
N ASP A 169 14.28 12.40 -11.93
CA ASP A 169 14.73 11.18 -12.61
C ASP A 169 14.51 9.94 -11.76
N ILE A 170 14.32 8.81 -12.43
CA ILE A 170 14.25 7.49 -11.83
C ILE A 170 15.45 6.68 -12.31
N ARG A 171 16.21 6.12 -11.37
CA ARG A 171 17.37 5.27 -11.66
C ARG A 171 17.29 3.97 -10.91
N LEU A 172 17.86 2.93 -11.49
CA LEU A 172 18.01 1.61 -10.91
C LEU A 172 19.48 1.41 -10.58
N VAL A 173 19.79 1.40 -9.29
CA VAL A 173 21.15 1.30 -8.79
C VAL A 173 21.29 0.09 -7.88
N LYS A 174 22.48 -0.52 -7.86
CA LYS A 174 22.79 -1.60 -6.92
C LYS A 174 22.76 -1.05 -5.49
N MET A 175 22.19 -1.80 -4.57
CA MET A 175 22.24 -1.47 -3.15
C MET A 175 23.68 -1.57 -2.64
N ASP A 176 24.11 -0.58 -1.89
CA ASP A 176 25.27 -0.74 -1.01
C ASP A 176 24.96 -1.69 0.15
N THR A 177 26.02 -2.12 0.85
CA THR A 177 25.93 -3.09 1.94
C THR A 177 25.04 -2.61 3.09
N ALA A 178 25.05 -1.32 3.41
CA ALA A 178 24.25 -0.76 4.50
C ALA A 178 22.75 -0.80 4.16
N ARG A 179 22.39 -0.37 2.94
CA ARG A 179 21.02 -0.39 2.43
C ARG A 179 20.50 -1.82 2.27
N LEU A 180 21.33 -2.73 1.77
CA LEU A 180 20.96 -4.14 1.65
C LEU A 180 20.63 -4.72 3.02
N LYS A 181 21.44 -4.44 4.05
CA LYS A 181 21.17 -4.88 5.43
C LYS A 181 19.86 -4.30 5.98
N VAL A 182 19.59 -3.01 5.75
CA VAL A 182 18.33 -2.37 6.17
C VAL A 182 17.12 -3.01 5.46
N TYR A 183 17.23 -3.26 4.15
CA TYR A 183 16.20 -3.93 3.38
C TYR A 183 15.95 -5.37 3.84
N GLU A 184 17.01 -6.19 3.99
CA GLU A 184 16.88 -7.57 4.45
C GLU A 184 16.29 -7.63 5.87
N ASN A 185 16.72 -6.73 6.78
CA ASN A 185 16.12 -6.63 8.12
C ASN A 185 14.64 -6.27 8.09
N SER A 186 14.21 -5.43 7.15
CA SER A 186 12.78 -5.09 6.97
C SER A 186 11.93 -6.28 6.51
N ILE A 187 12.56 -7.29 5.92
CA ILE A 187 11.91 -8.54 5.50
C ILE A 187 11.92 -9.54 6.66
N ARG A 188 13.05 -9.65 7.37
CA ARG A 188 13.25 -10.60 8.47
C ARG A 188 12.28 -10.40 9.63
N THR A 189 11.92 -9.15 9.93
CA THR A 189 10.97 -8.85 11.00
C THR A 189 9.89 -7.89 10.49
N LYS A 190 8.64 -8.31 10.55
CA LYS A 190 7.48 -7.51 10.14
C LYS A 190 6.42 -7.51 11.22
N ILE A 191 5.99 -6.31 11.62
CA ILE A 191 4.83 -6.12 12.48
C ILE A 191 3.64 -5.72 11.62
N LEU A 192 2.52 -6.39 11.82
CA LEU A 192 1.23 -6.11 11.19
C LEU A 192 0.23 -5.75 12.28
N TYR A 193 -0.40 -4.60 12.17
CA TYR A 193 -1.46 -4.20 13.10
C TYR A 193 -2.79 -4.74 12.61
N SER A 194 -3.44 -5.56 13.45
CA SER A 194 -4.69 -6.21 13.08
C SER A 194 -5.85 -5.23 13.27
N LYS A 195 -6.45 -4.76 12.16
CA LYS A 195 -7.75 -4.07 12.21
C LYS A 195 -8.94 -5.05 12.22
N PHE A 196 -8.71 -6.34 11.97
CA PHE A 196 -9.77 -7.33 11.81
C PHE A 196 -10.06 -8.07 13.12
N ARG A 197 -11.35 -8.31 13.38
CA ARG A 197 -11.80 -9.38 14.30
C ARG A 197 -11.56 -10.73 13.63
N ALA A 198 -11.34 -11.80 14.41
CA ALA A 198 -10.84 -13.10 13.95
C ALA A 198 -11.57 -13.70 12.72
N HIS A 199 -12.84 -13.36 12.51
CA HIS A 199 -13.70 -13.96 11.48
C HIS A 199 -13.58 -13.37 10.07
N ASN A 200 -13.02 -12.17 9.87
CA ASN A 200 -12.96 -11.51 8.55
C ASN A 200 -11.52 -11.06 8.20
N PHE A 201 -10.59 -12.02 8.12
CA PHE A 201 -9.24 -11.70 7.68
C PHE A 201 -9.23 -11.25 6.21
N LYS A 202 -8.79 -10.02 5.96
CA LYS A 202 -8.49 -9.50 4.63
C LYS A 202 -7.07 -8.96 4.64
N PRO A 203 -6.15 -9.46 3.79
CA PRO A 203 -4.79 -8.94 3.73
C PRO A 203 -4.84 -7.51 3.23
N ASP A 204 -4.20 -6.61 3.96
CA ASP A 204 -4.07 -5.21 3.54
C ASP A 204 -2.94 -5.05 2.51
N THR A 205 -2.86 -3.86 1.91
CA THR A 205 -1.83 -3.54 0.91
C THR A 205 -0.42 -3.73 1.44
N ALA A 206 -0.19 -3.48 2.74
CA ALA A 206 1.12 -3.61 3.36
C ALA A 206 1.56 -5.08 3.48
N LEU A 207 0.64 -5.97 3.85
CA LEU A 207 0.88 -7.42 3.89
C LEU A 207 1.06 -8.00 2.48
N ILE A 208 0.25 -7.56 1.50
CA ILE A 208 0.40 -7.98 0.11
C ILE A 208 1.77 -7.59 -0.44
N ALA A 209 2.20 -6.33 -0.24
CA ALA A 209 3.51 -5.86 -0.68
C ALA A 209 4.65 -6.61 0.03
N TYR A 210 4.53 -6.80 1.35
CA TYR A 210 5.52 -7.55 2.15
C TYR A 210 5.67 -8.99 1.66
N THR A 211 4.57 -9.69 1.39
CA THR A 211 4.59 -11.11 1.00
C THR A 211 5.32 -11.34 -0.32
N LYS A 212 5.22 -10.39 -1.26
CA LYS A 212 5.98 -10.44 -2.52
C LYS A 212 7.49 -10.40 -2.28
N GLU A 213 7.95 -9.53 -1.40
CA GLU A 213 9.37 -9.41 -1.02
C GLU A 213 9.83 -10.63 -0.22
N LEU A 214 8.98 -11.14 0.68
CA LEU A 214 9.22 -12.35 1.46
C LEU A 214 9.46 -13.57 0.55
N LEU A 215 8.64 -13.77 -0.48
CA LEU A 215 8.82 -14.88 -1.44
C LEU A 215 10.16 -14.79 -2.19
N ILE A 216 10.57 -13.58 -2.58
CA ILE A 216 11.86 -13.34 -3.22
C ILE A 216 12.99 -13.68 -2.25
N TYR A 217 12.87 -13.27 -0.98
CA TYR A 217 13.85 -13.55 0.07
C TYR A 217 13.98 -15.05 0.36
N LEU A 218 12.87 -15.76 0.53
CA LEU A 218 12.87 -17.21 0.79
C LEU A 218 13.38 -18.03 -0.39
N LYS A 219 13.21 -17.54 -1.62
CA LYS A 219 13.81 -18.17 -2.81
C LYS A 219 15.33 -18.06 -2.78
N LYS A 220 15.87 -16.92 -2.33
CA LYS A 220 17.32 -16.70 -2.16
C LYS A 220 17.89 -17.50 -0.99
N TYR A 221 17.15 -17.56 0.13
CA TYR A 221 17.57 -18.22 1.35
C TYR A 221 16.62 -19.40 1.68
N SER A 222 16.75 -20.48 0.91
CA SER A 222 15.82 -21.62 0.95
C SER A 222 15.80 -22.37 2.28
N THR A 223 16.84 -22.26 3.11
CA THR A 223 16.91 -22.90 4.43
C THR A 223 16.15 -22.15 5.54
N LYS A 224 15.66 -20.94 5.26
CA LYS A 224 14.98 -20.10 6.23
C LYS A 224 13.53 -20.54 6.48
N SER A 225 13.11 -20.44 7.73
CA SER A 225 11.73 -20.66 8.17
C SER A 225 11.11 -19.37 8.71
N ILE A 226 9.79 -19.37 8.90
CA ILE A 226 9.00 -18.24 9.36
C ILE A 226 8.29 -18.62 10.64
N THR A 227 8.37 -17.75 11.65
CA THR A 227 7.51 -17.77 12.83
C THR A 227 6.50 -16.63 12.73
N VAL A 228 5.21 -16.96 12.84
CA VAL A 228 4.12 -15.98 12.90
C VAL A 228 3.54 -15.98 14.31
N ILE A 229 3.69 -14.88 15.03
CA ILE A 229 3.30 -14.73 16.43
C ILE A 229 2.11 -13.77 16.53
N GLY A 230 1.01 -14.22 17.12
CA GLY A 230 -0.15 -13.39 17.38
C GLY A 230 -0.18 -12.84 18.81
N HIS A 231 -0.46 -11.55 18.92
CA HIS A 231 -0.59 -10.81 20.18
C HIS A 231 -2.00 -10.20 20.33
N THR A 232 -2.42 -10.00 21.57
CA THR A 232 -3.67 -9.34 21.96
C THR A 232 -3.39 -8.14 22.86
N ASP A 233 -4.44 -7.35 23.11
CA ASP A 233 -4.48 -6.44 24.25
C ASP A 233 -4.81 -7.23 25.54
N ALA A 234 -4.82 -6.54 26.67
CA ALA A 234 -5.09 -7.12 27.99
C ALA A 234 -6.59 -7.22 28.32
N ALA A 235 -7.47 -7.20 27.32
CA ALA A 235 -8.92 -7.28 27.53
C ALA A 235 -9.37 -8.75 27.52
N GLY A 236 -10.12 -9.16 28.54
CA GLY A 236 -10.58 -10.55 28.68
C GLY A 236 -9.64 -11.39 29.55
N ASN A 237 -9.79 -12.71 29.49
CA ASN A 237 -8.90 -13.63 30.22
C ASN A 237 -7.72 -14.08 29.32
N ASN A 238 -6.67 -14.57 29.96
CA ASN A 238 -5.44 -14.97 29.28
C ASN A 238 -5.66 -16.13 28.29
N GLU A 239 -6.51 -17.11 28.61
CA GLU A 239 -6.77 -18.27 27.73
C GLU A 239 -7.41 -17.85 26.40
N ASP A 240 -8.43 -17.00 26.48
CA ASP A 240 -9.09 -16.39 25.32
C ASP A 240 -8.09 -15.57 24.51
N ASN A 241 -7.23 -14.80 25.18
CA ASN A 241 -6.22 -13.98 24.52
C ASN A 241 -5.16 -14.81 23.77
N VAL A 242 -4.71 -15.91 24.37
CA VAL A 242 -3.85 -16.88 23.68
C VAL A 242 -4.58 -17.50 22.48
N TRP A 243 -5.85 -17.85 22.61
CA TRP A 243 -6.64 -18.39 21.52
C TRP A 243 -6.81 -17.38 20.37
N PHE A 244 -7.22 -16.14 20.66
CA PHE A 244 -7.40 -15.09 19.67
C PHE A 244 -6.11 -14.75 18.94
N GLY A 245 -4.99 -14.65 19.68
CA GLY A 245 -3.68 -14.46 19.08
C GLY A 245 -3.32 -15.60 18.13
N LYS A 246 -3.58 -16.86 18.53
CA LYS A 246 -3.32 -18.04 17.69
C LYS A 246 -4.19 -18.03 16.42
N GLN A 247 -5.47 -17.65 16.51
CA GLN A 247 -6.34 -17.54 15.32
C GLN A 247 -5.85 -16.45 14.35
N ARG A 248 -5.39 -15.30 14.86
CA ARG A 248 -4.80 -14.24 14.02
C ARG A 248 -3.55 -14.74 13.29
N ALA A 249 -2.65 -15.43 14.00
CA ALA A 249 -1.45 -16.03 13.41
C ALA A 249 -1.80 -17.09 12.35
N LYS A 250 -2.82 -17.93 12.61
CA LYS A 250 -3.33 -18.92 11.66
C LYS A 250 -3.86 -18.28 10.37
N ASN A 251 -4.60 -17.18 10.47
CA ASN A 251 -5.11 -16.46 9.30
C ASN A 251 -3.97 -15.94 8.41
N VAL A 252 -2.94 -15.34 9.02
CA VAL A 252 -1.75 -14.90 8.28
C VAL A 252 -1.00 -16.07 7.66
N ARG A 253 -0.81 -17.17 8.40
CA ARG A 253 -0.21 -18.40 7.86
C ARG A 253 -0.95 -18.90 6.63
N ASN A 254 -2.28 -19.04 6.72
CA ASN A 254 -3.10 -19.53 5.61
C ASN A 254 -2.99 -18.61 4.38
N TYR A 255 -2.93 -17.30 4.61
CA TYR A 255 -2.65 -16.34 3.55
C TYR A 255 -1.26 -16.52 2.93
N LEU A 256 -0.20 -16.65 3.74
CA LEU A 256 1.15 -16.88 3.22
C LEU A 256 1.23 -18.18 2.40
N ILE A 257 0.56 -19.24 2.86
CA ILE A 257 0.44 -20.51 2.12
C ILE A 257 -0.26 -20.28 0.78
N SER A 258 -1.39 -19.54 0.76
CA SER A 258 -2.09 -19.25 -0.50
C SER A 258 -1.28 -18.38 -1.47
N GLN A 259 -0.27 -17.66 -0.98
CA GLN A 259 0.69 -16.93 -1.82
C GLN A 259 1.89 -17.79 -2.28
N GLY A 260 1.98 -19.06 -1.87
CA GLY A 260 3.01 -20.01 -2.28
C GLY A 260 4.18 -20.19 -1.30
N VAL A 261 4.03 -19.75 -0.05
CA VAL A 261 5.00 -20.13 1.00
C VAL A 261 4.70 -21.58 1.45
N PRO A 262 5.68 -22.49 1.44
CA PRO A 262 5.45 -23.87 1.88
C PRO A 262 5.00 -23.94 3.35
N GLU A 263 4.02 -24.80 3.62
CA GLU A 263 3.37 -24.91 4.93
C GLU A 263 4.35 -25.31 6.04
N GLU A 264 5.27 -26.22 5.73
CA GLU A 264 6.31 -26.72 6.61
C GLU A 264 7.33 -25.65 7.03
N LYS A 265 7.41 -24.54 6.30
CA LYS A 265 8.26 -23.40 6.66
C LYS A 265 7.61 -22.44 7.63
N ILE A 266 6.32 -22.59 7.94
CA ILE A 266 5.58 -21.62 8.75
C ILE A 266 5.17 -22.24 10.09
N ILE A 267 5.77 -21.73 11.16
CA ILE A 267 5.41 -22.02 12.54
C ILE A 267 4.50 -20.90 13.05
N ILE A 268 3.41 -21.24 13.73
CA ILE A 268 2.54 -20.26 14.39
C ILE A 268 2.67 -20.34 15.90
N GLN A 269 2.63 -19.18 16.57
CA GLN A 269 2.63 -19.07 18.01
C GLN A 269 1.65 -17.98 18.45
N SER A 270 1.31 -17.98 19.74
CA SER A 270 0.64 -16.84 20.36
C SER A 270 1.30 -16.50 21.68
N LYS A 271 1.39 -15.20 21.95
CA LYS A 271 1.81 -14.66 23.25
C LYS A 271 0.64 -14.08 24.03
N GLY A 272 -0.60 -14.20 23.53
CA GLY A 272 -1.76 -13.53 24.10
C GLY A 272 -1.44 -12.07 24.44
N GLU A 273 -1.72 -11.70 25.68
CA GLU A 273 -1.48 -10.37 26.24
C GLU A 273 -0.10 -10.21 26.92
N THR A 274 0.68 -11.28 27.06
CA THR A 274 1.85 -11.34 27.96
C THR A 274 3.09 -10.60 27.45
N ASN A 275 3.03 -10.03 26.24
CA ASN A 275 4.13 -9.26 25.65
C ASN A 275 3.64 -7.97 24.98
N PRO A 276 3.16 -6.99 25.77
CA PRO A 276 2.72 -5.70 25.26
C PRO A 276 3.92 -4.84 24.82
N ILE A 277 3.76 -4.09 23.73
CA ILE A 277 4.78 -3.12 23.27
C ILE A 277 4.49 -1.70 23.74
N VAL A 278 3.26 -1.47 24.22
CA VAL A 278 2.79 -0.21 24.81
C VAL A 278 1.82 -0.54 25.95
N PRO A 279 1.57 0.38 26.90
CA PRO A 279 0.58 0.18 27.96
C PRO A 279 -0.83 -0.14 27.42
N ASN A 280 -1.67 -0.88 28.15
CA ASN A 280 -3.05 -1.17 27.71
C ASN A 280 -4.10 -0.13 28.17
N ASP A 281 -3.65 1.08 28.48
CA ASP A 281 -4.42 2.18 29.09
C ASP A 281 -5.45 2.83 28.14
N THR A 282 -5.11 2.96 26.85
CA THR A 282 -5.91 3.65 25.85
C THR A 282 -6.26 2.73 24.70
N GLU A 283 -7.37 3.01 23.99
CA GLU A 283 -7.74 2.23 22.81
C GLU A 283 -6.67 2.29 21.71
N ALA A 284 -6.02 3.46 21.55
CA ALA A 284 -4.92 3.62 20.61
C ALA A 284 -3.73 2.70 20.94
N ASN A 285 -3.41 2.51 22.22
CA ASN A 285 -2.34 1.61 22.62
C ASN A 285 -2.75 0.13 22.55
N ARG A 286 -3.97 -0.21 22.97
CA ARG A 286 -4.52 -1.57 22.77
C ARG A 286 -4.51 -1.98 21.31
N ALA A 287 -4.85 -1.08 20.39
CA ALA A 287 -4.75 -1.33 18.95
C ALA A 287 -3.33 -1.67 18.46
N LYS A 288 -2.30 -1.08 19.07
CA LYS A 288 -0.89 -1.44 18.78
C LYS A 288 -0.52 -2.81 19.35
N ASN A 289 -1.05 -3.17 20.52
CA ASN A 289 -0.81 -4.49 21.12
C ASN A 289 -1.50 -5.63 20.35
N ARG A 290 -2.66 -5.36 19.73
CA ARG A 290 -3.33 -6.26 18.79
C ARG A 290 -2.58 -6.34 17.44
N ARG A 291 -1.47 -7.07 17.45
CA ARG A 291 -0.55 -7.19 16.32
C ARG A 291 -0.19 -8.64 16.00
N ILE A 292 0.37 -8.82 14.82
CA ILE A 292 1.04 -10.05 14.39
C ILE A 292 2.49 -9.70 14.10
N GLU A 293 3.40 -10.52 14.60
CA GLU A 293 4.83 -10.45 14.30
C GLU A 293 5.18 -11.60 13.37
N ILE A 294 5.82 -11.30 12.24
CA ILE A 294 6.39 -12.28 11.33
C ILE A 294 7.91 -12.18 11.47
N ILE A 295 8.54 -13.30 11.80
CA ILE A 295 9.98 -13.41 12.05
C ILE A 295 10.54 -14.49 11.14
N ILE A 296 11.65 -14.20 10.46
CA ILE A 296 12.41 -15.20 9.70
C ILE A 296 13.58 -15.71 10.53
N ASN A 297 13.64 -17.03 10.74
CA ASN A 297 14.68 -17.73 11.50
C ASN A 297 15.84 -18.14 10.58
#